data_AF-A0A7S3L281-F1
#
_entry.id   AF-A0A7S3L281-F1
#
_cell.length_a   1.000
_cell.length_b   1.000
_cell.length_c   1.000
_cell.angle_alpha   90.00
_cell.angle_beta   90.00
_cell.angle_gamma   90.00
#
_symmetry.space_group_name_H-M   'P 1'
#
loop_
_entity.id
_entity.type
_entity.pdbx_description
1 polymer ?
#
loop_
_entity_poly.entity_id
_entity_poly.type
_entity_poly.pdbx_seq_one_letter_code
_entity_poly.pdbx_strand_id
1 'polypeptide(L)'
;RAYSMLARADFSVIRPDIFFDKKYLKYPGWTLNDKEAVVRTAALKAFLRPCQSGSYDENVMDGVAEKFATRFADCTLDVDTSVQESALELLLFLARAGLLDSIQDEETWNQINLRALDTETTQTVRKLALEFIIEQIGAFDDDVADTDANAVERLNQMAGWVCHTLGAGDIP
;
A
#
# COMPACT_ATOMS: atom_id res chain seq x y z
N ARG A 1 -8.48 4.05 21.95
CA ARG A 1 -8.36 4.57 20.57
C ARG A 1 -8.25 3.44 19.55
N ALA A 2 -7.21 2.59 19.60
CA ALA A 2 -7.05 1.46 18.69
C ALA A 2 -8.28 0.53 18.62
N TYR A 3 -8.81 0.11 19.77
CA TYR A 3 -10.02 -0.74 19.82
C TYR A 3 -11.21 -0.15 19.05
N SER A 4 -11.47 1.15 19.22
CA SER A 4 -12.55 1.84 18.52
C SER A 4 -12.33 1.88 17.00
N MET A 5 -11.08 1.96 16.54
CA MET A 5 -10.76 1.88 15.11
C MET A 5 -11.02 0.48 14.56
N LEU A 6 -10.61 -0.57 15.29
CA LEU A 6 -10.83 -1.95 14.88
C LEU A 6 -12.30 -2.32 14.86
N ALA A 7 -13.06 -1.97 15.90
CA ALA A 7 -14.50 -2.22 15.93
C ALA A 7 -15.22 -1.57 14.73
N ARG A 8 -14.76 -0.37 14.31
CA ARG A 8 -15.30 0.30 13.14
C ARG A 8 -14.93 -0.40 11.83
N ALA A 9 -13.71 -0.93 11.74
CA ALA A 9 -13.30 -1.77 10.61
C ALA A 9 -14.24 -2.98 10.48
N ASP A 10 -14.54 -3.63 11.62
CA ASP A 10 -15.44 -4.80 11.65
C ASP A 10 -16.87 -4.42 11.24
N PHE A 11 -17.37 -3.26 11.67
CA PHE A 11 -18.67 -2.76 11.21
C PHE A 11 -18.69 -2.43 9.72
N SER A 12 -17.60 -1.89 9.17
CA SER A 12 -17.47 -1.69 7.72
C SER A 12 -17.48 -3.00 6.94
N VAL A 13 -16.97 -4.10 7.51
CA VAL A 13 -17.09 -5.44 6.90
C VAL A 13 -18.52 -5.98 7.00
N ILE A 14 -19.18 -5.84 8.16
CA ILE A 14 -20.52 -6.44 8.40
C ILE A 14 -21.63 -5.67 7.68
N ARG A 15 -21.54 -4.33 7.64
CA ARG A 15 -22.53 -3.41 7.04
C ARG A 15 -21.84 -2.30 6.24
N PRO A 16 -21.18 -2.66 5.11
CA PRO A 16 -20.45 -1.70 4.29
C PRO A 16 -21.36 -0.58 3.76
N ASP A 17 -22.61 -0.91 3.43
CA ASP A 17 -23.65 0.02 2.98
C ASP A 17 -23.93 1.18 3.96
N ILE A 18 -23.59 1.00 5.23
CA ILE A 18 -23.73 2.04 6.26
C ILE A 18 -22.36 2.60 6.65
N PHE A 19 -21.42 1.73 6.98
CA PHE A 19 -20.20 2.10 7.70
C PHE A 19 -18.98 2.32 6.80
N PHE A 20 -18.97 1.75 5.59
CA PHE A 20 -17.93 2.03 4.61
C PHE A 20 -18.30 3.26 3.77
N ASP A 21 -18.33 4.40 4.46
CA ASP A 21 -18.77 5.69 3.90
C ASP A 21 -17.77 6.79 4.25
N LYS A 22 -17.58 7.75 3.33
CA LYS A 22 -16.69 8.91 3.49
C LYS A 22 -16.92 9.67 4.80
N LYS A 23 -18.16 9.75 5.30
CA LYS A 23 -18.53 10.42 6.57
C LYS A 23 -17.82 9.80 7.78
N TYR A 24 -17.55 8.50 7.72
CA TYR A 24 -16.86 7.76 8.78
C TYR A 24 -15.37 7.61 8.46
N LEU A 25 -15.00 7.32 7.20
CA LEU A 25 -13.62 7.05 6.80
C LEU A 25 -12.66 8.24 6.95
N LYS A 26 -13.15 9.46 7.18
CA LYS A 26 -12.31 10.60 7.59
C LYS A 26 -11.59 10.38 8.93
N TYR A 27 -12.22 9.69 9.89
CA TYR A 27 -11.67 9.50 11.23
C TYR A 27 -10.41 8.62 11.27
N PRO A 28 -10.36 7.43 10.65
CA PRO A 28 -9.12 6.65 10.59
C PRO A 28 -8.04 7.41 9.82
N GLY A 29 -8.38 8.13 8.75
CA GLY A 29 -7.42 8.95 7.99
C GLY A 29 -6.74 10.00 8.87
N TRP A 30 -7.50 10.70 9.73
CA TRP A 30 -6.91 11.61 10.72
C TRP A 30 -6.12 10.88 11.81
N THR A 31 -6.58 9.70 12.21
CA THR A 31 -5.97 8.87 13.26
C THR A 31 -4.62 8.26 12.83
N LEU A 32 -4.26 8.31 11.54
CA LEU A 32 -2.91 7.98 11.07
C LEU A 32 -1.80 8.87 11.65
N ASN A 33 -2.15 10.01 12.24
CA ASN A 33 -1.20 10.92 12.90
C ASN A 33 -1.11 10.70 14.42
N ASP A 34 -1.70 9.61 14.94
CA ASP A 34 -1.61 9.30 16.35
C ASP A 34 -0.16 9.02 16.79
N LYS A 35 0.18 9.36 18.02
CA LYS A 35 1.51 9.13 18.59
C LYS A 35 1.81 7.63 18.77
N GLU A 36 0.77 6.84 19.06
CA GLU A 36 0.91 5.43 19.36
C GLU A 36 0.83 4.57 18.09
N ALA A 37 1.86 3.77 17.83
CA ALA A 37 1.94 2.90 16.65
C ALA A 37 0.72 1.98 16.52
N VAL A 38 0.30 1.35 17.63
CA VAL A 38 -0.88 0.46 17.66
C VAL A 38 -2.17 1.16 17.20
N VAL A 39 -2.27 2.48 17.39
CA VAL A 39 -3.43 3.26 16.95
C VAL A 39 -3.33 3.56 15.45
N ARG A 40 -2.14 3.88 14.94
CA ARG A 40 -1.89 4.07 13.49
C ARG A 40 -2.12 2.76 12.72
N THR A 41 -1.61 1.63 13.20
CA THR A 41 -1.87 0.30 12.63
C THR A 41 -3.37 0.00 12.61
N ALA A 42 -4.10 0.27 13.69
CA ALA A 42 -5.55 0.07 13.74
C ALA A 42 -6.31 0.98 12.77
N ALA A 43 -5.81 2.20 12.53
CA ALA A 43 -6.38 3.12 11.56
C ALA A 43 -6.18 2.63 10.11
N LEU A 44 -4.99 2.13 9.76
CA LEU A 44 -4.73 1.48 8.45
C LEU A 44 -5.63 0.26 8.25
N LYS A 45 -5.77 -0.59 9.28
CA LYS A 45 -6.66 -1.76 9.26
C LYS A 45 -8.13 -1.41 9.06
N ALA A 46 -8.54 -0.18 9.38
CA ALA A 46 -9.90 0.27 9.14
C ALA A 46 -10.22 0.54 7.66
N PHE A 47 -9.20 0.69 6.83
CA PHE A 47 -9.33 0.70 5.36
C PHE A 47 -9.09 -0.69 4.78
N LEU A 48 -8.06 -1.38 5.28
CA LEU A 48 -7.58 -2.64 4.72
C LEU A 48 -8.55 -3.83 4.92
N ARG A 49 -9.19 -3.96 6.09
CA ARG A 49 -10.07 -5.12 6.37
C ARG A 49 -11.27 -5.21 5.41
N PRO A 50 -12.02 -4.12 5.16
CA PRO A 50 -13.07 -4.11 4.13
C PRO A 50 -12.57 -4.50 2.74
N CYS A 51 -11.38 -4.05 2.34
CA CYS A 51 -10.75 -4.44 1.07
C CYS A 51 -10.48 -5.94 1.02
N GLN A 52 -9.83 -6.48 2.04
CA GLN A 52 -9.49 -7.91 2.13
C GLN A 52 -10.72 -8.82 2.16
N SER A 53 -11.84 -8.34 2.72
CA SER A 53 -13.10 -9.10 2.75
C SER A 53 -13.95 -8.93 1.49
N GLY A 54 -13.53 -8.09 0.53
CA GLY A 54 -14.35 -7.70 -0.62
C GLY A 54 -15.59 -6.88 -0.25
N SER A 55 -15.63 -6.32 0.96
CA SER A 55 -16.76 -5.55 1.50
C SER A 55 -16.47 -4.05 1.45
N TYR A 56 -16.06 -3.55 0.29
CA TYR A 56 -15.77 -2.13 0.08
C TYR A 56 -16.50 -1.61 -1.17
N ASP A 57 -16.77 -0.31 -1.18
CA ASP A 57 -17.25 0.40 -2.37
C ASP A 57 -16.06 1.08 -3.04
N GLU A 58 -15.86 0.81 -4.33
CA GLU A 58 -14.71 1.28 -5.09
C GLU A 58 -14.68 2.81 -5.20
N ASN A 59 -15.82 3.47 -5.46
CA ASN A 59 -15.90 4.94 -5.54
C ASN A 59 -15.64 5.61 -4.18
N VAL A 60 -15.99 4.93 -3.10
CA VAL A 60 -15.66 5.39 -1.75
C VAL A 60 -14.16 5.26 -1.51
N MET A 61 -13.56 4.14 -1.90
CA MET A 61 -12.12 3.91 -1.69
C MET A 61 -11.26 4.79 -2.60
N ASP A 62 -11.68 5.04 -3.84
CA ASP A 62 -11.07 5.98 -4.75
C ASP A 62 -10.96 7.38 -4.11
N GLY A 63 -12.08 7.92 -3.61
CA GLY A 63 -12.07 9.19 -2.88
C GLY A 63 -11.31 9.18 -1.54
N VAL A 64 -11.02 7.99 -0.98
CA VAL A 64 -10.10 7.85 0.16
C VAL A 64 -8.66 7.92 -0.31
N ALA A 65 -8.31 7.21 -1.39
CA ALA A 65 -6.98 7.23 -1.98
C ALA A 65 -6.63 8.65 -2.45
N GLU A 66 -7.51 9.33 -3.19
CA GLU A 66 -7.35 10.75 -3.59
C GLU A 66 -6.94 11.66 -2.42
N LYS A 67 -7.46 11.37 -1.23
CA LYS A 67 -7.29 12.22 -0.06
C LYS A 67 -6.12 11.81 0.84
N PHE A 68 -5.81 10.52 0.91
CA PHE A 68 -4.93 9.96 1.95
C PHE A 68 -3.78 9.11 1.39
N ALA A 69 -3.67 8.89 0.08
CA ALA A 69 -2.63 8.05 -0.52
C ALA A 69 -1.21 8.48 -0.14
N THR A 70 -0.90 9.78 -0.21
CA THR A 70 0.40 10.31 0.27
C THR A 70 0.63 9.99 1.74
N ARG A 71 -0.40 10.11 2.59
CA ARG A 71 -0.26 9.78 4.01
C ARG A 71 -0.09 8.28 4.25
N PHE A 72 -0.69 7.42 3.43
CA PHE A 72 -0.42 5.98 3.45
C PHE A 72 1.02 5.69 3.05
N ALA A 73 1.54 6.38 2.02
CA ALA A 73 2.92 6.28 1.60
C ALA A 73 3.89 6.69 2.72
N ASP A 74 3.64 7.80 3.43
CA ASP A 74 4.45 8.20 4.59
C ASP A 74 4.49 7.12 5.68
N CYS A 75 3.40 6.37 5.86
CA CYS A 75 3.33 5.30 6.86
C CYS A 75 4.24 4.11 6.50
N THR A 76 4.74 4.02 5.26
CA THR A 76 5.76 3.03 4.88
C THR A 76 7.14 3.34 5.46
N LEU A 77 7.37 4.59 5.85
CA LEU A 77 8.57 5.08 6.57
C LEU A 77 8.35 5.20 8.09
N ASP A 78 7.25 4.67 8.61
CA ASP A 78 6.95 4.75 10.04
C ASP A 78 8.03 4.07 10.88
N VAL A 79 8.33 4.58 12.07
CA VAL A 79 9.32 3.96 12.98
C VAL A 79 8.91 2.54 13.42
N ASP A 80 7.62 2.23 13.43
CA ASP A 80 7.10 0.93 13.81
C ASP A 80 6.80 0.08 12.56
N THR A 81 7.43 -1.09 12.48
CA THR A 81 7.31 -1.99 11.33
C THR A 81 5.89 -2.53 11.14
N SER A 82 5.08 -2.64 12.20
CA SER A 82 3.68 -3.07 12.07
C SER A 82 2.82 -2.04 11.34
N VAL A 83 3.19 -0.76 11.44
CA VAL A 83 2.57 0.33 10.68
C VAL A 83 3.03 0.26 9.22
N GLN A 84 4.34 0.07 8.98
CA GLN A 84 4.90 -0.10 7.63
C GLN A 84 4.23 -1.25 6.88
N GLU A 85 4.11 -2.42 7.51
CA GLU A 85 3.48 -3.61 6.92
C GLU A 85 2.02 -3.35 6.56
N SER A 86 1.23 -2.79 7.49
CA SER A 86 -0.18 -2.48 7.22
C SER A 86 -0.37 -1.40 6.15
N ALA A 87 0.60 -0.47 6.02
CA ALA A 87 0.57 0.57 5.01
C ALA A 87 0.87 0.01 3.62
N LEU A 88 1.90 -0.84 3.51
CA LEU A 88 2.27 -1.51 2.26
C LEU A 88 1.19 -2.48 1.80
N GLU A 89 0.58 -3.26 2.70
CA GLU A 89 -0.56 -4.13 2.35
C GLU A 89 -1.72 -3.32 1.75
N LEU A 90 -2.02 -2.15 2.33
CA LEU A 90 -3.07 -1.26 1.81
C LEU A 90 -2.67 -0.64 0.47
N LEU A 91 -1.46 -0.12 0.33
CA LEU A 91 -0.98 0.48 -0.91
C LEU A 91 -0.91 -0.55 -2.05
N LEU A 92 -0.45 -1.76 -1.77
CA LEU A 92 -0.45 -2.87 -2.73
C LEU A 92 -1.86 -3.22 -3.20
N PHE A 93 -2.82 -3.26 -2.28
CA PHE A 93 -4.22 -3.41 -2.67
C PHE A 93 -4.68 -2.27 -3.58
N LEU A 94 -4.39 -1.02 -3.22
CA LEU A 94 -4.80 0.15 -4.00
C LEU A 94 -4.13 0.17 -5.39
N ALA A 95 -2.87 -0.23 -5.52
CA ALA A 95 -2.16 -0.35 -6.79
C ALA A 95 -2.86 -1.36 -7.71
N ARG A 96 -3.12 -2.58 -7.20
CA ARG A 96 -3.84 -3.64 -7.93
C ARG A 96 -5.24 -3.22 -8.37
N ALA A 97 -5.89 -2.40 -7.56
CA ALA A 97 -7.22 -1.88 -7.87
C ALA A 97 -7.21 -0.66 -8.80
N GLY A 98 -6.03 -0.16 -9.22
CA GLY A 98 -5.92 1.04 -10.05
C GLY A 98 -6.34 2.33 -9.34
N LEU A 99 -6.24 2.38 -8.00
CA LEU A 99 -6.74 3.48 -7.16
C LEU A 99 -5.63 4.46 -6.73
N LEU A 100 -4.44 4.41 -7.33
CA LEU A 100 -3.30 5.25 -6.95
C LEU A 100 -2.98 6.40 -7.92
N ASP A 101 -3.88 6.70 -8.85
CA ASP A 101 -3.73 7.78 -9.84
C ASP A 101 -3.51 9.17 -9.22
N SER A 102 -3.91 9.34 -7.95
CA SER A 102 -3.68 10.58 -7.20
C SER A 102 -2.22 10.80 -6.80
N ILE A 103 -1.37 9.77 -6.80
CA ILE A 103 0.07 9.90 -6.55
C ILE A 103 0.77 10.28 -7.86
N GLN A 104 0.98 11.58 -8.05
CA GLN A 104 1.68 12.12 -9.24
C GLN A 104 3.18 12.29 -9.04
N ASP A 105 3.63 12.28 -7.78
CA ASP A 105 5.00 12.58 -7.40
C ASP A 105 5.88 11.32 -7.40
N GLU A 106 6.96 11.37 -8.18
CA GLU A 106 7.92 10.28 -8.32
C GLU A 106 8.66 10.00 -7.00
N GLU A 107 8.89 11.02 -6.17
CA GLU A 107 9.53 10.86 -4.87
C GLU A 107 8.70 9.95 -3.94
N THR A 108 7.37 10.14 -3.93
CA THR A 108 6.44 9.30 -3.16
C THR A 108 6.48 7.84 -3.63
N TRP A 109 6.49 7.59 -4.94
CA TRP A 109 6.62 6.23 -5.50
C TRP A 109 7.96 5.60 -5.14
N ASN A 110 9.05 6.36 -5.29
CA ASN A 110 10.40 5.90 -4.95
C ASN A 110 10.52 5.58 -3.45
N GLN A 111 9.90 6.37 -2.57
CA GLN A 111 9.86 6.09 -1.13
C GLN A 111 9.27 4.70 -0.83
N ILE A 112 8.18 4.32 -1.51
CA ILE A 112 7.52 3.02 -1.32
C ILE A 112 8.39 1.91 -1.91
N ASN A 113 8.89 2.10 -3.12
CA ASN A 113 9.68 1.12 -3.86
C ASN A 113 11.02 0.81 -3.15
N LEU A 114 11.70 1.83 -2.64
CA LEU A 114 12.99 1.68 -1.95
C LEU A 114 12.88 0.86 -0.64
N ARG A 115 11.67 0.71 -0.06
CA ARG A 115 11.46 -0.19 1.08
C ARG A 115 11.85 -1.63 0.75
N ALA A 116 11.85 -2.05 -0.53
CA ALA A 116 12.28 -3.37 -0.96
C ALA A 116 13.77 -3.65 -0.71
N LEU A 117 14.59 -2.59 -0.66
CA LEU A 117 16.04 -2.67 -0.48
C LEU A 117 16.50 -2.28 0.94
N ASP A 118 15.58 -1.87 1.82
CA ASP A 118 15.92 -1.47 3.18
C ASP A 118 16.32 -2.66 4.05
N THR A 119 17.58 -2.70 4.49
CA THR A 119 18.13 -3.74 5.36
C THR A 119 17.63 -3.65 6.79
N GLU A 120 17.20 -2.46 7.23
CA GLU A 120 16.80 -2.18 8.60
C GLU A 120 15.33 -2.51 8.89
N THR A 121 14.54 -2.85 7.86
CA THR A 121 13.14 -3.27 8.01
C THR A 121 12.96 -4.80 7.97
N THR A 122 11.72 -5.26 8.17
CA THR A 122 11.38 -6.68 8.19
C THR A 122 11.41 -7.29 6.79
N GLN A 123 11.56 -8.62 6.72
CA GLN A 123 11.44 -9.35 5.45
C GLN A 123 10.06 -9.16 4.82
N THR A 124 9.01 -9.03 5.65
CA THR A 124 7.63 -8.81 5.20
C THR A 124 7.50 -7.45 4.50
N VAL A 125 8.02 -6.37 5.10
CA VAL A 125 8.02 -5.03 4.48
C VAL A 125 8.75 -5.07 3.13
N ARG A 126 9.96 -5.64 3.08
CA ARG A 126 10.71 -5.75 1.83
C ARG A 126 9.95 -6.53 0.76
N LYS A 127 9.33 -7.65 1.14
CA LYS A 127 8.53 -8.48 0.23
C LYS A 127 7.33 -7.73 -0.32
N LEU A 128 6.56 -7.05 0.53
CA LEU A 128 5.38 -6.29 0.10
C LEU A 128 5.75 -5.13 -0.83
N ALA A 129 6.86 -4.45 -0.57
CA ALA A 129 7.38 -3.41 -1.45
C ALA A 129 7.85 -3.98 -2.80
N LEU A 130 8.45 -5.17 -2.81
CA LEU A 130 8.79 -5.86 -4.06
C LEU A 130 7.54 -6.25 -4.86
N GLU A 131 6.51 -6.78 -4.19
CA GLU A 131 5.21 -7.03 -4.84
C GLU A 131 4.62 -5.74 -5.40
N PHE A 132 4.72 -4.62 -4.69
CA PHE A 132 4.27 -3.32 -5.15
C PHE A 132 5.03 -2.82 -6.39
N ILE A 133 6.33 -3.08 -6.49
CA ILE A 133 7.12 -2.80 -7.70
C ILE A 133 6.65 -3.69 -8.87
N ILE A 134 6.37 -4.96 -8.61
CA ILE A 134 5.91 -5.90 -9.64
C ILE A 134 4.61 -5.41 -10.28
N GLU A 135 3.65 -4.88 -9.51
CA GLU A 135 2.41 -4.31 -10.03
C GLU A 135 2.61 -3.08 -10.94
N GLN A 136 3.80 -2.45 -10.92
CA GLN A 136 4.13 -1.32 -11.79
C GLN A 136 4.78 -1.77 -13.11
N ILE A 137 5.21 -3.03 -13.19
CA ILE A 137 5.96 -3.57 -14.33
C ILE A 137 4.99 -4.33 -15.24
N GLY A 138 4.66 -3.76 -16.39
CA GLY A 138 3.67 -4.35 -17.32
C GLY A 138 3.99 -5.77 -17.82
N ALA A 139 5.24 -6.24 -17.71
CA ALA A 139 5.59 -7.64 -18.00
C ALA A 139 4.91 -8.64 -17.03
N PHE A 140 4.38 -8.17 -15.91
CA PHE A 140 3.67 -8.97 -14.90
C PHE A 140 2.15 -8.86 -14.99
N ASP A 141 1.60 -8.14 -15.98
CA ASP A 141 0.16 -8.01 -16.15
C ASP A 141 -0.49 -9.38 -16.46
N ASP A 142 -1.70 -9.59 -15.93
CA ASP A 142 -2.44 -10.87 -16.02
C ASP A 142 -2.81 -11.27 -17.46
N ASP A 143 -2.83 -10.32 -18.40
CA ASP A 143 -3.11 -10.56 -19.82
C ASP A 143 -1.87 -10.99 -20.63
N VAL A 144 -0.69 -10.96 -20.02
CA VAL A 144 0.57 -11.42 -20.62
C VAL A 144 0.68 -12.94 -20.51
N ALA A 145 0.67 -13.62 -21.65
CA ALA A 145 0.77 -15.08 -21.73
C ALA A 145 2.03 -15.63 -21.03
N ASP A 146 1.89 -16.73 -20.29
CA ASP A 146 3.03 -17.34 -19.59
C ASP A 146 3.87 -18.17 -20.56
N THR A 147 4.93 -17.56 -21.10
CA THR A 147 5.87 -18.16 -22.06
C THR A 147 7.29 -17.95 -21.58
N ASP A 148 8.23 -18.80 -22.00
CA ASP A 148 9.65 -18.66 -21.65
C ASP A 148 10.21 -17.28 -22.03
N ALA A 149 9.77 -16.73 -23.17
CA ALA A 149 10.17 -15.39 -23.61
C ALA A 149 9.70 -14.30 -22.63
N ASN A 150 8.45 -14.39 -22.15
CA ASN A 150 7.89 -13.43 -21.21
C ASN A 150 8.49 -13.59 -19.80
N ALA A 151 8.84 -14.82 -19.40
CA ALA A 151 9.56 -15.06 -18.16
C ALA A 151 10.96 -14.41 -18.17
N VAL A 152 11.69 -14.51 -19.30
CA VAL A 152 12.97 -13.81 -19.48
C VAL A 152 12.78 -12.29 -19.44
N GLU A 153 11.71 -11.78 -20.06
CA GLU A 153 11.41 -10.35 -20.05
C GLU A 153 11.11 -9.81 -18.63
N ARG A 154 10.29 -10.53 -17.85
CA ARG A 154 10.03 -10.25 -16.43
C ARG A 154 11.34 -10.14 -15.63
N LEU A 155 12.24 -11.12 -15.80
CA LEU A 155 13.54 -11.12 -15.14
C LEU A 155 14.42 -9.93 -15.56
N ASN A 156 14.44 -9.61 -16.86
CA ASN A 156 15.20 -8.48 -17.39
C ASN A 156 14.68 -7.15 -16.86
N GLN A 157 13.37 -6.96 -16.78
CA GLN A 157 12.78 -5.71 -16.28
C GLN A 157 13.01 -5.56 -14.77
N MET A 158 12.86 -6.62 -13.98
CA MET A 158 13.23 -6.59 -12.56
C MET A 158 14.72 -6.29 -12.36
N ALA A 159 15.61 -6.98 -13.08
CA ALA A 159 17.05 -6.75 -13.01
C ALA A 159 17.41 -5.32 -13.46
N GLY A 160 16.75 -4.82 -14.50
CA GLY A 160 16.88 -3.46 -15.00
C GLY A 160 16.49 -2.43 -13.94
N TRP A 161 15.35 -2.63 -13.27
CA TRP A 161 14.91 -1.76 -12.17
C TRP A 161 15.93 -1.75 -11.02
N VAL A 162 16.42 -2.91 -10.60
CA VAL A 162 17.44 -3.01 -9.53
C VAL A 162 18.73 -2.31 -9.95
N CYS A 163 19.24 -2.58 -11.16
CA CYS A 163 20.47 -1.97 -11.67
C CYS A 163 20.34 -0.45 -11.81
N HIS A 164 19.20 0.05 -12.27
CA HIS A 164 18.93 1.48 -12.34
C HIS A 164 18.93 2.12 -10.96
N THR A 165 18.18 1.53 -10.03
CA THR A 165 18.04 2.02 -8.64
C THR A 165 19.38 2.04 -7.90
N LEU A 166 20.20 1.00 -8.06
CA LEU A 166 21.52 0.91 -7.43
C LEU A 166 22.62 1.69 -8.19
N GLY A 167 22.44 1.95 -9.48
CA GLY A 167 23.45 2.57 -10.34
C GLY A 167 23.34 4.09 -10.46
N ALA A 168 22.17 4.67 -10.19
CA ALA A 168 21.88 6.09 -10.39
C ALA A 168 21.99 6.97 -9.13
N GLY A 169 22.16 6.41 -7.93
CA GLY A 169 22.26 7.17 -6.68
C GLY A 169 23.18 6.49 -5.66
N ASP A 170 23.97 7.30 -4.95
CA ASP A 170 24.92 6.87 -3.93
C ASP A 170 24.29 5.84 -2.98
N ILE A 171 24.89 4.65 -2.96
CA ILE A 171 24.68 3.66 -1.91
C ILE A 171 25.13 4.34 -0.60
N PRO A 172 24.31 4.33 0.47
CA PRO A 172 24.77 4.79 1.78
C PRO A 172 26.06 4.10 2.24
#